data_AF-A0A7K2VVR5-F1
#
_entry.id   AF-A0A7K2VVR5-F1
#
_cell.length_a   1.000
_cell.length_b   1.000
_cell.length_c   1.000
_cell.angle_alpha   90.00
_cell.angle_beta   90.00
_cell.angle_gamma   90.00
#
_symmetry.space_group_name_H-M   'P 1'
#
loop_
_entity.id
_entity.type
_entity.pdbx_description
1 polymer ?
#
loop_
_entity_poly.entity_id
_entity_poly.type
_entity_poly.pdbx_seq_one_letter_code
_entity_poly.pdbx_strand_id
1 'polypeptide(L)'
;MTQQKEDIDEVTGDLNHKKEQVPEELVPSLGQLTTALRAVEDPGTSPQEREGVIRTAQALSSTLDVIADPETPQPLRGQLTELVKQVTAALDTANQSGTSPGQRRTVTLVAERSASVLHMIADRGTPQGLRAQLSGTVNNVTTAVTRDRHARTLKLAKSMTASLAIISDPNTPDKERKELAETTHEASSSLENQGDSDEQTERMKKKQEEAASAQDLPDEPLPKAAEACTNAVFDSVSDDTLNRDLKSVVPAKWKTEGVNDFWKSDESGDDSLDVLVQLLNEESVNARLKIRRLIPKLADTVPASELFETLATPGLHCLRAALQLDQDSGVKSGSWVKMAKEKE
;
A
#
# COMPACT_ATOMS: atom_id res chain seq x y z
N MET A 1 14.67 -15.90 -6.66
CA MET A 1 13.44 -16.62 -6.33
C MET A 1 13.49 -17.26 -4.94
N THR A 2 14.63 -17.29 -4.24
CA THR A 2 14.78 -18.07 -2.99
C THR A 2 14.10 -17.40 -1.80
N GLN A 3 14.32 -16.10 -1.56
CA GLN A 3 13.75 -15.39 -0.40
C GLN A 3 12.22 -15.27 -0.46
N GLN A 4 11.65 -14.91 -1.61
CA GLN A 4 10.19 -14.79 -1.74
C GLN A 4 9.46 -16.12 -1.56
N LYS A 5 10.11 -17.21 -2.00
CA LYS A 5 9.56 -18.56 -1.80
C LYS A 5 9.64 -18.96 -0.33
N GLU A 6 10.74 -18.64 0.35
CA GLU A 6 10.87 -18.81 1.80
C GLU A 6 9.80 -18.02 2.55
N ASP A 7 9.56 -16.75 2.20
CA ASP A 7 8.52 -15.92 2.83
C ASP A 7 7.11 -16.50 2.61
N ILE A 8 6.81 -17.00 1.41
CA ILE A 8 5.53 -17.67 1.10
C ILE A 8 5.38 -18.96 1.91
N ASP A 9 6.42 -19.78 1.96
CA ASP A 9 6.44 -21.05 2.70
C ASP A 9 6.29 -20.82 4.21
N GLU A 10 6.99 -19.82 4.77
CA GLU A 10 6.92 -19.42 6.18
C GLU A 10 5.49 -18.99 6.55
N VAL A 11 4.95 -18.01 5.82
CA VAL A 11 3.61 -17.47 6.10
C VAL A 11 2.54 -18.54 5.88
N THR A 12 2.69 -19.39 4.85
CA THR A 12 1.77 -20.52 4.63
C THR A 12 1.83 -21.53 5.78
N GLY A 13 3.02 -21.83 6.29
CA GLY A 13 3.22 -22.71 7.45
C GLY A 13 2.53 -22.16 8.69
N ASP A 14 2.74 -20.88 8.99
CA ASP A 14 2.15 -20.18 10.12
C ASP A 14 0.61 -20.16 10.04
N LEU A 15 0.04 -19.81 8.88
CA LEU A 15 -1.41 -19.85 8.66
C LEU A 15 -1.99 -21.26 8.84
N ASN A 16 -1.29 -22.30 8.38
CA ASN A 16 -1.77 -23.68 8.57
C ASN A 16 -1.77 -24.09 10.05
N HIS A 17 -0.77 -23.67 10.82
CA HIS A 17 -0.74 -23.91 12.27
C HIS A 17 -1.90 -23.21 12.99
N LYS A 18 -2.25 -21.99 12.59
CA LYS A 18 -3.33 -21.20 13.20
C LYS A 18 -4.73 -21.75 12.94
N LYS A 19 -4.94 -22.57 11.91
CA LYS A 19 -6.26 -23.18 11.62
C LYS A 19 -6.86 -23.94 12.81
N GLU A 20 -6.04 -24.48 13.69
CA GLU A 20 -6.47 -25.24 14.87
C GLU A 20 -6.81 -24.35 16.08
N GLN A 21 -6.40 -23.08 16.06
CA GLN A 21 -6.47 -22.15 17.20
C GLN A 21 -7.52 -21.05 17.02
N VAL A 22 -8.03 -20.90 15.80
CA VAL A 22 -9.00 -19.85 15.43
C VAL A 22 -10.42 -20.43 15.38
N PRO A 23 -11.47 -19.58 15.51
CA PRO A 23 -12.85 -20.01 15.31
C PRO A 23 -13.07 -20.77 13.99
N GLU A 24 -13.89 -21.83 14.01
CA GLU A 24 -14.16 -22.70 12.84
C GLU A 24 -14.62 -21.92 11.61
N GLU A 25 -15.34 -20.81 11.83
CA GLU A 25 -15.81 -19.89 10.79
C GLU A 25 -14.69 -19.18 10.00
N LEU A 26 -13.45 -19.17 10.49
CA LEU A 26 -12.29 -18.60 9.78
C LEU A 26 -11.53 -19.63 8.93
N VAL A 27 -11.77 -20.93 9.13
CA VAL A 27 -11.09 -22.00 8.37
C VAL A 27 -11.23 -21.81 6.85
N PRO A 28 -12.41 -21.44 6.29
CA PRO A 28 -12.53 -21.14 4.86
C PRO A 28 -11.64 -19.98 4.42
N SER A 29 -11.59 -18.89 5.20
CA SER A 29 -10.75 -17.72 4.91
C SER A 29 -9.26 -18.08 4.93
N LEU A 30 -8.79 -18.85 5.91
CA LEU A 30 -7.40 -19.32 5.91
C LEU A 30 -7.10 -20.22 4.70
N GLY A 31 -8.07 -20.99 4.22
CA GLY A 31 -7.98 -21.77 2.97
C GLY A 31 -7.86 -20.88 1.73
N GLN A 32 -8.66 -19.82 1.62
CA GLN A 32 -8.58 -18.82 0.56
C GLN A 32 -7.23 -18.08 0.58
N LEU A 33 -6.76 -17.67 1.75
CA LEU A 33 -5.47 -16.98 1.91
C LEU A 33 -4.30 -17.89 1.52
N THR A 34 -4.33 -19.17 1.90
CA THR A 34 -3.33 -20.17 1.46
C THR A 34 -3.36 -20.34 -0.08
N THR A 35 -4.55 -20.29 -0.68
CA THR A 35 -4.70 -20.40 -2.14
C THR A 35 -4.15 -19.16 -2.84
N ALA A 36 -4.38 -17.97 -2.30
CA ALA A 36 -3.81 -16.71 -2.80
C ALA A 36 -2.29 -16.72 -2.75
N LEU A 37 -1.69 -17.17 -1.64
CA LEU A 37 -0.23 -17.30 -1.50
C LEU A 37 0.38 -18.26 -2.54
N ARG A 38 -0.29 -19.38 -2.83
CA ARG A 38 0.15 -20.30 -3.88
C ARG A 38 -0.03 -19.72 -5.28
N ALA A 39 -1.09 -18.97 -5.52
CA ALA A 39 -1.35 -18.36 -6.82
C ALA A 39 -0.24 -17.38 -7.21
N VAL A 40 0.32 -16.65 -6.23
CA VAL A 40 1.41 -15.70 -6.49
C VAL A 40 2.78 -16.36 -6.69
N GLU A 41 2.92 -17.67 -6.48
CA GLU A 41 4.13 -18.43 -6.87
C GLU A 41 4.30 -18.51 -8.39
N ASP A 42 3.24 -18.27 -9.17
CA ASP A 42 3.31 -18.18 -10.63
C ASP A 42 4.35 -17.12 -11.05
N PRO A 43 5.38 -17.48 -11.85
CA PRO A 43 6.35 -16.52 -12.38
C PRO A 43 5.72 -15.38 -13.19
N GLY A 44 4.53 -15.58 -13.72
CA GLY A 44 3.75 -14.56 -14.42
C GLY A 44 3.03 -13.56 -13.51
N THR A 45 2.99 -13.80 -12.19
CA THR A 45 2.46 -12.84 -11.22
C THR A 45 3.46 -11.73 -10.97
N SER A 46 3.00 -10.48 -11.00
CA SER A 46 3.88 -9.33 -10.79
C SER A 46 4.43 -9.35 -9.35
N PRO A 47 5.69 -8.92 -9.11
CA PRO A 47 6.22 -8.98 -7.76
C PRO A 47 5.48 -8.05 -6.77
N GLN A 48 4.82 -6.97 -7.22
CA GLN A 48 3.96 -6.15 -6.35
C GLN A 48 2.72 -6.91 -5.90
N GLU A 49 2.08 -7.65 -6.81
CA GLU A 49 0.92 -8.49 -6.47
C GLU A 49 1.33 -9.58 -5.47
N ARG A 50 2.50 -10.21 -5.70
CA ARG A 50 3.09 -11.18 -4.76
C ARG A 50 3.37 -10.56 -3.39
N GLU A 51 4.07 -9.44 -3.34
CA GLU A 51 4.44 -8.78 -2.08
C GLU A 51 3.22 -8.25 -1.33
N GLY A 52 2.24 -7.68 -2.04
CA GLY A 52 0.97 -7.26 -1.45
C GLY A 52 0.17 -8.43 -0.84
N VAL A 53 0.16 -9.60 -1.49
CA VAL A 53 -0.44 -10.82 -0.94
C VAL A 53 0.31 -11.30 0.32
N ILE A 54 1.65 -11.30 0.30
CA ILE A 54 2.47 -11.68 1.46
C ILE A 54 2.22 -10.73 2.64
N ARG A 55 2.29 -9.41 2.42
CA ARG A 55 2.06 -8.40 3.47
C ARG A 55 0.64 -8.47 4.03
N THR A 56 -0.35 -8.70 3.17
CA THR A 56 -1.74 -8.97 3.60
C THR A 56 -1.80 -10.20 4.50
N ALA A 57 -1.17 -11.30 4.10
CA ALA A 57 -1.18 -12.55 4.85
C ALA A 57 -0.48 -12.43 6.22
N GLN A 58 0.65 -11.72 6.30
CA GLN A 58 1.35 -11.43 7.55
C GLN A 58 0.49 -10.58 8.51
N ALA A 59 -0.16 -9.54 8.01
CA ALA A 59 -1.04 -8.68 8.81
C ALA A 59 -2.28 -9.45 9.32
N LEU A 60 -2.87 -10.29 8.47
CA LEU A 60 -3.96 -11.18 8.87
C LEU A 60 -3.48 -12.21 9.90
N SER A 61 -2.30 -12.79 9.72
CA SER A 61 -1.73 -13.75 10.67
C SER A 61 -1.55 -13.15 12.07
N SER A 62 -1.04 -11.92 12.15
CA SER A 62 -0.92 -11.19 13.42
C SER A 62 -2.29 -10.91 14.06
N THR A 63 -3.31 -10.65 13.24
CA THR A 63 -4.69 -10.46 13.73
C THR A 63 -5.31 -11.76 14.23
N LEU A 64 -4.99 -12.89 13.59
CA LEU A 64 -5.44 -14.22 14.03
C LEU A 64 -4.90 -14.58 15.42
N ASP A 65 -3.69 -14.15 15.79
CA ASP A 65 -3.17 -14.31 17.16
C ASP A 65 -4.04 -13.61 18.19
N VAL A 66 -4.45 -12.38 17.89
CA VAL A 66 -5.34 -11.61 18.78
C VAL A 66 -6.71 -12.29 18.89
N ILE A 67 -7.22 -12.87 17.81
CA ILE A 67 -8.49 -13.62 17.82
C ILE A 67 -8.38 -14.87 18.68
N ALA A 68 -7.27 -15.61 18.57
CA ALA A 68 -7.00 -16.84 19.31
C ALA A 68 -6.73 -16.60 20.81
N ASP A 69 -6.24 -15.41 21.19
CA ASP A 69 -6.00 -15.05 22.58
C ASP A 69 -7.31 -15.12 23.40
N PRO A 70 -7.39 -15.98 24.45
CA PRO A 70 -8.56 -16.09 25.31
C PRO A 70 -8.89 -14.79 26.05
N GLU A 71 -7.92 -13.91 26.28
CA GLU A 71 -8.12 -12.62 26.95
C GLU A 71 -8.82 -11.59 26.05
N THR A 72 -8.87 -11.81 24.73
CA THR A 72 -9.55 -10.90 23.80
C THR A 72 -11.05 -10.86 24.10
N PRO A 73 -11.63 -9.67 24.38
CA PRO A 73 -13.05 -9.54 24.65
C PRO A 73 -13.91 -10.06 23.49
N GLN A 74 -14.99 -10.79 23.80
CA GLN A 74 -15.86 -11.41 22.78
C GLN A 74 -16.34 -10.44 21.69
N PRO A 75 -16.78 -9.20 21.99
CA PRO A 75 -17.18 -8.25 20.94
C PRO A 75 -16.04 -7.88 19.99
N LEU A 76 -14.82 -7.71 20.51
CA LEU A 76 -13.64 -7.41 19.71
C LEU A 76 -13.22 -8.62 18.88
N ARG A 77 -13.24 -9.82 19.46
CA ARG A 77 -12.98 -11.08 18.73
C ARG A 77 -13.92 -11.23 17.55
N GLY A 78 -15.24 -11.06 17.76
CA GLY A 78 -16.24 -11.15 16.70
C GLY A 78 -16.03 -10.11 15.60
N GLN A 79 -15.68 -8.87 15.97
CA GLN A 79 -15.38 -7.80 15.01
C GLN A 79 -14.14 -8.13 14.16
N LEU A 80 -13.03 -8.53 14.79
CA LEU A 80 -11.80 -8.90 14.07
C LEU A 80 -12.02 -10.12 13.16
N THR A 81 -12.78 -11.12 13.62
CA THR A 81 -13.16 -12.28 12.82
C THR A 81 -13.89 -11.87 11.53
N GLU A 82 -14.86 -10.96 11.62
CA GLU A 82 -15.56 -10.49 10.42
C GLU A 82 -14.64 -9.70 9.49
N LEU A 83 -13.80 -8.80 10.03
CA LEU A 83 -12.85 -8.03 9.22
C LEU A 83 -11.84 -8.93 8.50
N VAL A 84 -11.34 -9.99 9.15
CA VAL A 84 -10.45 -10.98 8.52
C VAL A 84 -11.14 -11.68 7.35
N LYS A 85 -12.41 -12.08 7.48
CA LYS A 85 -13.18 -12.64 6.37
C LYS A 85 -13.32 -11.65 5.23
N GLN A 86 -13.64 -10.40 5.53
CA GLN A 86 -13.84 -9.35 4.53
C GLN A 86 -12.56 -9.03 3.75
N VAL A 87 -11.43 -8.87 4.43
CA VAL A 87 -10.13 -8.62 3.78
C VAL A 87 -9.70 -9.83 2.94
N THR A 88 -9.93 -11.04 3.44
CA THR A 88 -9.61 -12.27 2.70
C THR A 88 -10.50 -12.42 1.46
N ALA A 89 -11.79 -12.09 1.54
CA ALA A 89 -12.70 -12.13 0.41
C ALA A 89 -12.34 -11.10 -0.69
N ALA A 90 -11.88 -9.92 -0.29
CA ALA A 90 -11.33 -8.95 -1.23
C ALA A 90 -10.08 -9.51 -1.94
N LEU A 91 -9.17 -10.15 -1.20
CA LEU A 91 -7.99 -10.78 -1.79
C LEU A 91 -8.34 -11.96 -2.72
N ASP A 92 -9.31 -12.79 -2.33
CA ASP A 92 -9.83 -13.87 -3.18
C ASP A 92 -10.42 -13.33 -4.49
N THR A 93 -11.10 -12.17 -4.43
CA THR A 93 -11.63 -11.48 -5.62
C THR A 93 -10.53 -11.08 -6.61
N ALA A 94 -9.34 -10.72 -6.13
CA ALA A 94 -8.20 -10.47 -7.00
C ALA A 94 -7.80 -11.75 -7.77
N ASN A 95 -7.91 -12.93 -7.16
CA ASN A 95 -7.54 -14.22 -7.78
C ASN A 95 -8.63 -14.84 -8.67
N GLN A 96 -9.82 -14.24 -8.74
CA GLN A 96 -10.92 -14.77 -9.56
C GLN A 96 -10.64 -14.66 -11.07
N SER A 97 -11.12 -15.65 -11.81
CA SER A 97 -11.10 -15.62 -13.27
C SER A 97 -11.88 -14.41 -13.81
N GLY A 98 -11.29 -13.69 -14.75
CA GLY A 98 -11.88 -12.48 -15.35
C GLY A 98 -11.45 -11.15 -14.72
N THR A 99 -10.66 -11.15 -13.64
CA THR A 99 -10.04 -9.93 -13.12
C THR A 99 -8.83 -9.56 -13.99
N SER A 100 -8.84 -8.37 -14.59
CA SER A 100 -7.69 -7.89 -15.38
C SER A 100 -6.48 -7.61 -14.47
N PRO A 101 -5.23 -7.68 -14.96
CA PRO A 101 -4.03 -7.43 -14.14
C PRO A 101 -4.08 -6.11 -13.35
N GLY A 102 -4.54 -5.01 -13.97
CA GLY A 102 -4.69 -3.72 -13.29
C GLY A 102 -5.74 -3.73 -12.18
N GLN A 103 -6.85 -4.47 -12.35
CA GLN A 103 -7.85 -4.65 -11.30
C GLN A 103 -7.30 -5.53 -10.17
N ARG A 104 -6.64 -6.65 -10.49
CA ARG A 104 -6.03 -7.55 -9.49
C ARG A 104 -5.09 -6.81 -8.57
N ARG A 105 -4.20 -6.01 -9.15
CA ARG A 105 -3.24 -5.19 -8.40
C ARG A 105 -3.93 -4.15 -7.52
N THR A 106 -4.96 -3.48 -8.03
CA THR A 106 -5.69 -2.47 -7.25
C THR A 106 -6.45 -3.11 -6.08
N VAL A 107 -7.11 -4.24 -6.30
CA VAL A 107 -7.82 -4.99 -5.25
C VAL A 107 -6.85 -5.53 -4.21
N THR A 108 -5.69 -6.04 -4.64
CA THR A 108 -4.62 -6.50 -3.73
C THR A 108 -4.12 -5.35 -2.85
N LEU A 109 -3.86 -4.17 -3.43
CA LEU A 109 -3.46 -2.99 -2.66
C LEU A 109 -4.54 -2.53 -1.66
N VAL A 110 -5.82 -2.61 -2.05
CA VAL A 110 -6.95 -2.33 -1.14
C VAL A 110 -6.98 -3.33 0.02
N ALA A 111 -6.81 -4.63 -0.25
CA ALA A 111 -6.75 -5.65 0.78
C ALA A 111 -5.55 -5.43 1.72
N GLU A 112 -4.37 -5.15 1.18
CA GLU A 112 -3.14 -4.89 1.92
C GLU A 112 -3.28 -3.71 2.89
N ARG A 113 -3.71 -2.56 2.38
CA ARG A 113 -3.91 -1.35 3.19
C ARG A 113 -5.07 -1.49 4.19
N SER A 114 -6.04 -2.35 3.91
CA SER A 114 -7.11 -2.67 4.86
C SER A 114 -6.62 -3.61 5.97
N ALA A 115 -5.74 -4.56 5.64
CA ALA A 115 -5.11 -5.45 6.61
C ALA A 115 -4.17 -4.69 7.55
N SER A 116 -3.45 -3.69 7.03
CA SER A 116 -2.44 -2.95 7.78
C SER A 116 -3.01 -2.18 8.98
N VAL A 117 -4.31 -1.85 9.00
CA VAL A 117 -4.94 -1.12 10.11
C VAL A 117 -5.57 -2.04 11.17
N LEU A 118 -5.65 -3.35 10.92
CA LEU A 118 -6.27 -4.31 11.84
C LEU A 118 -5.56 -4.35 13.21
N HIS A 119 -4.25 -4.13 13.24
CA HIS A 119 -3.50 -4.05 14.50
C HIS A 119 -3.98 -2.90 15.41
N MET A 120 -4.35 -1.75 14.84
CA MET A 120 -4.91 -0.62 15.61
C MET A 120 -6.31 -0.96 16.13
N ILE A 121 -7.11 -1.68 15.35
CA ILE A 121 -8.45 -2.13 15.77
C ILE A 121 -8.30 -3.14 16.92
N ALA A 122 -7.32 -4.04 16.83
CA ALA A 122 -7.00 -5.03 17.85
C ALA A 122 -6.41 -4.42 19.14
N ASP A 123 -5.63 -3.34 19.03
CA ASP A 123 -5.00 -2.71 20.19
C ASP A 123 -6.03 -2.12 21.16
N ARG A 124 -5.92 -2.48 22.45
CA ARG A 124 -6.74 -1.98 23.58
C ARG A 124 -6.48 -0.50 23.92
N GLY A 125 -5.35 0.07 23.49
CA GLY A 125 -5.04 1.50 23.61
C GLY A 125 -5.84 2.41 22.67
N THR A 126 -6.25 1.91 21.51
CA THR A 126 -6.96 2.71 20.50
C THR A 126 -8.33 3.22 21.01
N PRO A 127 -8.68 4.51 20.85
CA PRO A 127 -10.00 5.00 21.24
C PRO A 127 -11.15 4.24 20.53
N GLN A 128 -12.23 3.91 21.25
CA GLN A 128 -13.35 3.12 20.69
C GLN A 128 -13.97 3.76 19.45
N GLY A 129 -14.12 5.10 19.43
CA GLY A 129 -14.63 5.82 18.26
C GLY A 129 -13.74 5.65 17.03
N LEU A 130 -12.41 5.69 17.22
CA LEU A 130 -11.45 5.44 16.14
C LEU A 130 -11.54 4.00 15.65
N ARG A 131 -11.57 3.00 16.55
CA ARG A 131 -11.75 1.58 16.15
C ARG A 131 -13.01 1.38 15.31
N ALA A 132 -14.13 2.01 15.69
CA ALA A 132 -15.40 1.88 14.99
C ALA A 132 -15.31 2.47 13.57
N GLN A 133 -14.70 3.66 13.42
CA GLN A 133 -14.48 4.30 12.12
C GLN A 133 -13.61 3.43 11.22
N LEU A 134 -12.48 2.92 11.72
CA LEU A 134 -11.56 2.08 10.95
C LEU A 134 -12.21 0.76 10.52
N SER A 135 -12.92 0.10 11.45
CA SER A 135 -13.65 -1.13 11.16
C SER A 135 -14.72 -0.90 10.09
N GLY A 136 -15.47 0.20 10.20
CA GLY A 136 -16.49 0.58 9.22
C GLY A 136 -15.89 0.87 7.86
N THR A 137 -14.80 1.64 7.79
CA THR A 137 -14.10 1.91 6.52
C THR A 137 -13.59 0.64 5.88
N VAL A 138 -12.87 -0.23 6.62
CA VAL A 138 -12.38 -1.52 6.11
C VAL A 138 -13.52 -2.33 5.53
N ASN A 139 -14.62 -2.50 6.28
CA ASN A 139 -15.79 -3.24 5.81
C ASN A 139 -16.39 -2.65 4.53
N ASN A 140 -16.56 -1.33 4.47
CA ASN A 140 -17.15 -0.65 3.31
C ASN A 140 -16.28 -0.81 2.05
N VAL A 141 -14.97 -0.59 2.15
CA VAL A 141 -14.07 -0.65 0.99
C VAL A 141 -13.89 -2.09 0.50
N THR A 142 -13.73 -3.08 1.39
CA THR A 142 -13.58 -4.49 0.99
C THR A 142 -14.87 -5.04 0.39
N THR A 143 -16.03 -4.66 0.96
CA THR A 143 -17.34 -5.01 0.39
C THR A 143 -17.52 -4.41 -1.00
N ALA A 144 -17.18 -3.14 -1.18
CA ALA A 144 -17.32 -2.44 -2.45
C ALA A 144 -16.50 -3.12 -3.55
N VAL A 145 -15.22 -3.41 -3.31
CA VAL A 145 -14.35 -4.04 -4.34
C VAL A 145 -14.70 -5.51 -4.60
N THR A 146 -15.30 -6.20 -3.63
CA THR A 146 -15.79 -7.57 -3.80
C THR A 146 -17.05 -7.62 -4.67
N ARG A 147 -17.93 -6.62 -4.53
CA ARG A 147 -19.20 -6.54 -5.30
C ARG A 147 -19.02 -5.93 -6.68
N ASP A 148 -18.25 -4.85 -6.76
CA ASP A 148 -18.11 -4.03 -7.96
C ASP A 148 -16.64 -3.67 -8.24
N ARG A 149 -16.16 -4.14 -9.38
CA ARG A 149 -14.79 -3.90 -9.88
C ARG A 149 -14.73 -2.84 -10.97
N HIS A 150 -15.77 -2.00 -11.11
CA HIS A 150 -15.75 -0.85 -11.99
C HIS A 150 -14.63 0.12 -11.59
N ALA A 151 -14.04 0.78 -12.59
CA ALA A 151 -12.86 1.63 -12.41
C ALA A 151 -13.07 2.76 -11.39
N ARG A 152 -14.29 3.32 -11.31
CA ARG A 152 -14.64 4.36 -10.32
C ARG A 152 -14.59 3.80 -8.89
N THR A 153 -15.23 2.66 -8.65
CA THR A 153 -15.27 1.99 -7.34
C THR A 153 -13.87 1.63 -6.86
N LEU A 154 -13.06 1.03 -7.74
CA LEU A 154 -11.66 0.70 -7.42
C LEU A 154 -10.81 1.94 -7.13
N LYS A 155 -10.99 3.03 -7.89
CA LYS A 155 -10.28 4.29 -7.64
C LYS A 155 -10.62 4.87 -6.27
N LEU A 156 -11.91 4.95 -5.94
CA LEU A 156 -12.37 5.47 -4.65
C LEU A 156 -11.91 4.59 -3.48
N ALA A 157 -12.06 3.27 -3.60
CA ALA A 157 -11.58 2.34 -2.58
C ALA A 157 -10.07 2.48 -2.34
N LYS A 158 -9.27 2.59 -3.41
CA LYS A 158 -7.82 2.83 -3.31
C LYS A 158 -7.50 4.14 -2.60
N SER A 159 -8.23 5.22 -2.91
CA SER A 159 -8.07 6.52 -2.23
C SER A 159 -8.40 6.40 -0.74
N MET A 160 -9.51 5.77 -0.38
CA MET A 160 -9.92 5.59 1.02
C MET A 160 -8.95 4.71 1.81
N THR A 161 -8.40 3.66 1.20
CA THR A 161 -7.38 2.85 1.86
C THR A 161 -6.03 3.56 1.99
N ALA A 162 -5.73 4.57 1.16
CA ALA A 162 -4.61 5.47 1.39
C ALA A 162 -4.76 6.22 2.73
N SER A 163 -5.98 6.64 3.09
CA SER A 163 -6.24 7.20 4.43
C SER A 163 -5.93 6.20 5.53
N LEU A 164 -6.30 4.93 5.37
CA LEU A 164 -6.02 3.89 6.38
C LEU A 164 -4.52 3.76 6.62
N ALA A 165 -3.71 3.79 5.56
CA ALA A 165 -2.25 3.76 5.66
C ALA A 165 -1.67 5.02 6.32
N ILE A 166 -2.25 6.21 6.10
CA ILE A 166 -1.84 7.43 6.82
C ILE A 166 -2.22 7.33 8.30
N ILE A 167 -3.42 6.87 8.61
CA ILE A 167 -3.90 6.74 10.01
C ILE A 167 -3.03 5.74 10.78
N SER A 168 -2.66 4.62 10.15
CA SER A 168 -1.85 3.58 10.76
C SER A 168 -0.37 3.93 10.91
N ASP A 169 0.09 5.02 10.28
CA ASP A 169 1.45 5.48 10.46
C ASP A 169 1.67 6.00 11.90
N PRO A 170 2.69 5.50 12.64
CA PRO A 170 2.98 5.92 14.01
C PRO A 170 3.31 7.41 14.14
N ASN A 171 3.78 8.06 13.08
CA ASN A 171 4.13 9.48 13.06
C ASN A 171 2.94 10.40 12.80
N THR A 172 1.79 9.88 12.33
CA THR A 172 0.58 10.70 12.19
C THR A 172 0.07 11.12 13.58
N PRO A 173 -0.09 12.42 13.86
CA PRO A 173 -0.55 12.84 15.18
C PRO A 173 -2.01 12.44 15.44
N ASP A 174 -2.35 12.19 16.72
CA ASP A 174 -3.63 11.57 17.09
C ASP A 174 -4.87 12.36 16.69
N LYS A 175 -4.77 13.70 16.69
CA LYS A 175 -5.87 14.58 16.26
C LYS A 175 -6.15 14.36 14.78
N GLU A 176 -5.11 14.38 13.96
CA GLU A 176 -5.17 14.18 12.52
C GLU A 176 -5.62 12.75 12.18
N ARG A 177 -5.15 11.73 12.91
CA ARG A 177 -5.66 10.34 12.79
C ARG A 177 -7.17 10.27 12.97
N LYS A 178 -7.69 10.91 14.03
CA LYS A 178 -9.12 10.88 14.35
C LYS A 178 -9.96 11.60 13.31
N GLU A 179 -9.57 12.81 12.92
CA GLU A 179 -10.30 13.59 11.91
C GLU A 179 -10.28 12.90 10.53
N LEU A 180 -9.16 12.30 10.16
CA LEU A 180 -9.03 11.55 8.92
C LEU A 180 -9.85 10.25 8.95
N ALA A 181 -9.86 9.51 10.07
CA ALA A 181 -10.69 8.32 10.21
C ALA A 181 -12.18 8.64 10.11
N GLU A 182 -12.64 9.73 10.72
CA GLU A 182 -14.03 10.19 10.65
C GLU A 182 -14.47 10.49 9.23
N THR A 183 -13.72 11.36 8.54
CA THR A 183 -14.04 11.77 7.17
C THR A 183 -13.90 10.63 6.15
N THR A 184 -12.93 9.72 6.36
CA THR A 184 -12.79 8.52 5.53
C THR A 184 -13.96 7.56 5.75
N HIS A 185 -14.43 7.41 6.99
CA HIS A 185 -15.60 6.59 7.28
C HIS A 185 -16.86 7.15 6.63
N GLU A 186 -17.11 8.47 6.76
CA GLU A 186 -18.20 9.16 6.06
C GLU A 186 -18.14 8.92 4.55
N ALA A 187 -16.99 9.17 3.91
CA ALA A 187 -16.84 8.98 2.47
C ALA A 187 -17.03 7.50 2.05
N SER A 188 -16.51 6.56 2.84
CA SER A 188 -16.65 5.12 2.56
C SER A 188 -18.10 4.62 2.64
N SER A 189 -18.92 5.21 3.52
CA SER A 189 -20.34 4.84 3.65
C SER A 189 -21.16 5.19 2.41
N SER A 190 -20.68 6.15 1.61
CA SER A 190 -21.30 6.56 0.35
C SER A 190 -20.79 5.80 -0.87
N LEU A 191 -19.87 4.83 -0.72
CA LEU A 191 -19.43 3.99 -1.85
C LEU A 191 -20.59 3.25 -2.52
N GLU A 192 -21.67 2.97 -1.78
CA GLU A 192 -22.88 2.35 -2.32
C GLU A 192 -23.91 3.36 -2.87
N ASN A 193 -23.79 4.65 -2.51
CA ASN A 193 -24.79 5.69 -2.79
C ASN A 193 -24.20 6.80 -3.69
N GLN A 194 -24.62 6.84 -4.96
CA GLN A 194 -24.03 7.71 -6.00
C GLN A 194 -24.27 9.23 -5.87
N GLY A 195 -24.97 9.72 -4.84
CA GLY A 195 -25.48 11.10 -4.76
C GLY A 195 -24.62 12.11 -3.99
N ASP A 196 -24.16 11.77 -2.79
CA ASP A 196 -23.40 12.67 -1.89
C ASP A 196 -21.88 12.36 -1.85
N SER A 197 -21.44 11.44 -2.72
CA SER A 197 -20.11 10.84 -2.67
C SER A 197 -18.96 11.81 -3.00
N ASP A 198 -19.17 12.80 -3.86
CA ASP A 198 -18.06 13.61 -4.38
C ASP A 198 -17.58 14.66 -3.37
N GLU A 199 -18.48 15.35 -2.66
CA GLU A 199 -18.11 16.32 -1.61
C GLU A 199 -17.37 15.64 -0.44
N GLN A 200 -17.88 14.49 0.01
CA GLN A 200 -17.24 13.71 1.07
C GLN A 200 -15.86 13.21 0.66
N THR A 201 -15.71 12.78 -0.60
CA THR A 201 -14.42 12.34 -1.15
C THR A 201 -13.41 13.49 -1.20
N GLU A 202 -13.81 14.68 -1.65
CA GLU A 202 -12.90 15.84 -1.68
C GLU A 202 -12.53 16.32 -0.28
N ARG A 203 -13.48 16.31 0.67
CA ARG A 203 -13.19 16.59 2.08
C ARG A 203 -12.19 15.59 2.67
N MET A 204 -12.36 14.31 2.37
CA MET A 204 -11.42 13.26 2.78
C MET A 204 -10.03 13.49 2.20
N LYS A 205 -9.89 13.74 0.89
CA LYS A 205 -8.59 14.01 0.26
C LYS A 205 -7.86 15.19 0.88
N LYS A 206 -8.59 16.27 1.16
CA LYS A 206 -8.01 17.42 1.88
C LYS A 206 -7.49 17.00 3.26
N LYS A 207 -8.24 16.17 4.00
CA LYS A 207 -7.82 15.65 5.29
C LYS A 207 -6.65 14.67 5.19
N GLN A 208 -6.52 13.91 4.10
CA GLN A 208 -5.34 13.08 3.84
C GLN A 208 -4.10 13.94 3.72
N GLU A 209 -4.17 15.02 2.93
CA GLU A 209 -3.06 15.95 2.76
C GLU A 209 -2.71 16.67 4.06
N GLU A 210 -3.71 17.15 4.82
CA GLU A 210 -3.50 17.77 6.14
C GLU A 210 -2.82 16.79 7.12
N ALA A 211 -3.28 15.54 7.20
CA ALA A 211 -2.75 14.54 8.12
C ALA A 211 -1.32 14.09 7.75
N ALA A 212 -1.06 13.84 6.47
CA ALA A 212 0.29 13.51 6.00
C ALA A 212 1.23 14.71 6.13
N SER A 213 0.72 15.92 5.87
CA SER A 213 1.52 17.15 5.99
C SER A 213 1.78 17.57 7.43
N ALA A 214 1.04 17.05 8.41
CA ALA A 214 1.35 17.25 9.82
C ALA A 214 2.60 16.46 10.28
N GLN A 215 3.05 15.48 9.48
CA GLN A 215 4.30 14.78 9.70
C GLN A 215 5.47 15.57 9.11
N ASP A 216 6.63 15.45 9.76
CA ASP A 216 7.89 15.98 9.23
C ASP A 216 8.32 15.19 7.99
N LEU A 217 9.14 15.81 7.13
CA LEU A 217 9.80 15.07 6.06
C LEU A 217 10.79 14.08 6.68
N PRO A 218 10.87 12.82 6.18
CA PRO A 218 11.78 11.83 6.73
C PRO A 218 13.24 12.31 6.62
N ASP A 219 13.98 12.22 7.71
CA ASP A 219 15.41 12.56 7.73
C ASP A 219 16.26 11.41 7.18
N GLU A 220 16.10 11.17 5.88
CA GLU A 220 16.81 10.14 5.14
C GLU A 220 17.71 10.74 4.05
N PRO A 221 18.83 10.07 3.72
CA PRO A 221 19.67 10.48 2.59
C PRO A 221 18.93 10.23 1.27
N LEU A 222 19.27 11.01 0.25
CA LEU A 222 18.62 10.99 -1.07
C LEU A 222 18.45 9.59 -1.67
N PRO A 223 19.46 8.70 -1.66
CA PRO A 223 19.30 7.31 -2.08
C PRO A 223 18.10 6.60 -1.47
N LYS A 224 17.98 6.65 -0.15
CA LYS A 224 16.96 5.92 0.61
C LYS A 224 15.58 6.53 0.41
N ALA A 225 15.48 7.86 0.42
CA ALA A 225 14.23 8.55 0.12
C ALA A 225 13.76 8.29 -1.33
N ALA A 226 14.68 8.26 -2.29
CA ALA A 226 14.38 7.95 -3.69
C ALA A 226 13.88 6.51 -3.88
N GLU A 227 14.47 5.56 -3.15
CA GLU A 227 14.05 4.16 -3.15
C GLU A 227 12.63 4.00 -2.62
N ALA A 228 12.36 4.50 -1.41
CA ALA A 228 11.05 4.44 -0.77
C ALA A 228 9.97 5.11 -1.64
N CYS A 229 10.28 6.27 -2.22
CA CYS A 229 9.39 6.93 -3.18
C CYS A 229 9.10 6.06 -4.41
N THR A 230 10.14 5.49 -5.01
CA THR A 230 10.01 4.68 -6.24
C THR A 230 9.17 3.44 -5.98
N ASN A 231 9.46 2.70 -4.90
CA ASN A 231 8.70 1.53 -4.49
C ASN A 231 7.23 1.88 -4.25
N ALA A 232 6.95 2.98 -3.57
CA ALA A 232 5.57 3.42 -3.33
C ALA A 232 4.81 3.74 -4.63
N VAL A 233 5.46 4.44 -5.57
CA VAL A 233 4.87 4.73 -6.89
C VAL A 233 4.62 3.43 -7.65
N PHE A 234 5.55 2.48 -7.57
CA PHE A 234 5.48 1.21 -8.29
C PHE A 234 4.49 0.24 -7.69
N ASP A 235 4.19 0.34 -6.41
CA ASP A 235 3.12 -0.41 -5.75
C ASP A 235 1.76 0.21 -6.06
N SER A 236 1.69 1.53 -6.26
CA SER A 236 0.43 2.26 -6.37
C SER A 236 -0.04 2.55 -7.80
N VAL A 237 0.84 2.73 -8.78
CA VAL A 237 0.49 3.17 -10.14
C VAL A 237 0.53 2.04 -11.17
N SER A 238 -0.47 1.93 -12.04
CA SER A 238 -0.57 0.84 -13.03
C SER A 238 0.63 0.74 -13.96
N ASP A 239 1.00 -0.49 -14.33
CA ASP A 239 2.13 -0.76 -15.22
C ASP A 239 2.00 -0.05 -16.56
N ASP A 240 0.79 0.07 -17.13
CA ASP A 240 0.56 0.80 -18.37
C ASP A 240 0.95 2.28 -18.25
N THR A 241 0.61 2.90 -17.12
CA THR A 241 0.94 4.29 -16.81
C THR A 241 2.45 4.44 -16.62
N LEU A 242 3.05 3.57 -15.80
CA LEU A 242 4.50 3.57 -15.57
C LEU A 242 5.29 3.34 -16.87
N ASN A 243 4.88 2.36 -17.68
CA ASN A 243 5.52 2.05 -18.96
C ASN A 243 5.40 3.20 -19.97
N ARG A 244 4.29 3.94 -19.95
CA ARG A 244 4.10 5.11 -20.81
C ARG A 244 4.98 6.27 -20.35
N ASP A 245 4.92 6.60 -19.07
CA ASP A 245 5.50 7.84 -18.53
C ASP A 245 7.02 7.70 -18.29
N LEU A 246 7.46 6.50 -17.91
CA LEU A 246 8.87 6.20 -17.64
C LEU A 246 9.64 5.64 -18.85
N LYS A 247 9.00 5.50 -20.02
CA LYS A 247 9.58 4.93 -21.26
C LYS A 247 10.99 5.43 -21.62
N SER A 248 11.31 6.68 -21.26
CA SER A 248 12.59 7.33 -21.57
C SER A 248 13.68 7.13 -20.52
N VAL A 249 13.33 6.65 -19.32
CA VAL A 249 14.25 6.47 -18.19
C VAL A 249 14.40 5.00 -17.79
N VAL A 250 13.61 4.11 -18.37
CA VAL A 250 13.58 2.68 -18.04
C VAL A 250 14.11 1.82 -19.18
N PRO A 251 14.83 0.72 -18.88
CA PRO A 251 15.32 -0.19 -19.92
C PRO A 251 14.19 -0.81 -20.75
N ALA A 252 14.44 -1.09 -22.03
CA ALA A 252 13.44 -1.68 -22.92
C ALA A 252 12.90 -3.04 -22.46
N LYS A 253 13.68 -3.78 -21.64
CA LYS A 253 13.30 -5.09 -21.06
C LYS A 253 12.15 -5.01 -20.04
N TRP A 254 11.86 -3.84 -19.47
CA TRP A 254 10.71 -3.64 -18.56
C TRP A 254 9.37 -3.99 -19.18
N LYS A 255 9.24 -3.86 -20.52
CA LYS A 255 8.01 -4.20 -21.23
C LYS A 255 7.66 -5.68 -21.20
N THR A 256 8.66 -6.54 -20.98
CA THR A 256 8.52 -8.00 -21.02
C THR A 256 8.67 -8.64 -19.65
N GLU A 257 9.49 -8.06 -18.76
CA GLU A 257 9.85 -8.63 -17.44
C GLU A 257 9.13 -7.91 -16.28
N GLY A 258 8.48 -6.77 -16.55
CA GLY A 258 7.91 -5.93 -15.51
C GLY A 258 8.95 -5.03 -14.85
N VAL A 259 8.46 -4.06 -14.09
CA VAL A 259 9.22 -2.95 -13.53
C VAL A 259 10.07 -3.35 -12.31
N ASN A 260 9.86 -4.54 -11.76
CA ASN A 260 10.27 -4.90 -10.40
C ASN A 260 11.62 -5.61 -10.25
N ASP A 261 12.22 -6.15 -11.32
CA ASP A 261 13.54 -6.80 -11.25
C ASP A 261 14.70 -5.78 -11.26
N PHE A 262 14.40 -4.49 -11.44
CA PHE A 262 15.41 -3.43 -11.43
C PHE A 262 15.83 -2.99 -10.01
N TRP A 263 15.21 -3.45 -8.91
CA TRP A 263 15.55 -2.95 -7.56
C TRP A 263 15.90 -4.04 -6.54
N LYS A 264 15.79 -5.34 -6.89
CA LYS A 264 16.18 -6.47 -6.05
C LYS A 264 16.99 -7.47 -6.87
N SER A 265 18.26 -7.17 -7.17
CA SER A 265 19.10 -8.05 -8.02
C SER A 265 19.94 -9.08 -7.28
N ASP A 266 19.51 -9.53 -6.11
CA ASP A 266 20.15 -10.71 -5.53
C ASP A 266 19.78 -11.98 -6.33
N GLU A 267 18.70 -11.94 -7.13
CA GLU A 267 18.17 -13.10 -7.83
C GLU A 267 18.75 -13.36 -9.23
N SER A 268 19.34 -12.34 -9.88
CA SER A 268 19.92 -12.44 -11.23
C SER A 268 21.43 -12.60 -11.25
N GLY A 269 22.11 -12.44 -10.11
CA GLY A 269 23.57 -12.44 -10.01
C GLY A 269 24.24 -11.32 -10.81
N ASP A 270 23.49 -10.26 -11.14
CA ASP A 270 23.95 -9.10 -11.91
C ASP A 270 23.76 -7.83 -11.09
N ASP A 271 24.78 -7.43 -10.34
CA ASP A 271 24.85 -6.23 -9.49
C ASP A 271 24.54 -4.92 -10.26
N SER A 272 24.53 -4.94 -11.60
CA SER A 272 24.12 -3.80 -12.43
C SER A 272 22.59 -3.57 -12.44
N LEU A 273 21.84 -4.51 -11.87
CA LEU A 273 20.39 -4.45 -11.65
C LEU A 273 20.03 -4.21 -10.18
N ASP A 274 21.00 -4.24 -9.24
CA ASP A 274 20.72 -3.95 -7.84
C ASP A 274 20.74 -2.44 -7.65
N VAL A 275 19.57 -1.85 -7.77
CA VAL A 275 19.48 -0.41 -7.66
C VAL A 275 19.46 0.04 -6.20
N LEU A 276 19.25 -0.86 -5.23
CA LEU A 276 19.52 -0.59 -3.81
C LEU A 276 21.04 -0.44 -3.60
N VAL A 277 21.85 -1.35 -4.15
CA VAL A 277 23.33 -1.22 -4.14
C VAL A 277 23.82 -0.04 -4.98
N GLN A 278 23.15 0.33 -6.07
CA GLN A 278 23.55 1.50 -6.84
C GLN A 278 23.14 2.80 -6.15
N LEU A 279 21.89 2.93 -5.68
CA LEU A 279 21.44 4.10 -4.91
C LEU A 279 22.29 4.29 -3.67
N LEU A 280 22.50 3.24 -2.87
CA LEU A 280 23.25 3.30 -1.61
C LEU A 280 24.76 3.40 -1.82
N ASN A 281 25.30 3.00 -2.98
CA ASN A 281 26.66 3.38 -3.36
C ASN A 281 26.69 4.85 -3.78
N GLU A 282 26.81 5.74 -2.80
CA GLU A 282 27.06 7.16 -3.04
C GLU A 282 28.28 7.40 -3.95
N GLU A 283 29.23 6.47 -4.01
CA GLU A 283 30.43 6.54 -4.87
C GLU A 283 30.15 6.33 -6.37
N SER A 284 28.97 5.79 -6.73
CA SER A 284 28.58 5.56 -8.11
C SER A 284 27.98 6.82 -8.75
N VAL A 285 28.77 7.52 -9.57
CA VAL A 285 28.30 8.65 -10.42
C VAL A 285 27.06 8.26 -11.25
N ASN A 286 26.94 6.99 -11.63
CA ASN A 286 25.83 6.47 -12.43
C ASN A 286 24.51 6.40 -11.64
N ALA A 287 24.54 6.10 -10.34
CA ALA A 287 23.33 6.03 -9.53
C ALA A 287 22.70 7.40 -9.32
N ARG A 288 23.52 8.41 -8.98
CA ARG A 288 23.05 9.80 -8.86
C ARG A 288 22.44 10.31 -10.16
N LEU A 289 23.01 9.94 -11.31
CA LEU A 289 22.45 10.27 -12.63
C LEU A 289 21.10 9.61 -12.88
N LYS A 290 20.89 8.36 -12.43
CA LYS A 290 19.60 7.66 -12.53
C LYS A 290 18.54 8.33 -11.66
N ILE A 291 18.83 8.63 -10.39
CA ILE A 291 17.91 9.35 -9.47
C ILE A 291 17.47 10.69 -10.06
N ARG A 292 18.44 11.51 -10.52
CA ARG A 292 18.19 12.83 -11.11
C ARG A 292 17.26 12.80 -12.33
N ARG A 293 17.17 11.66 -13.04
CA ARG A 293 16.26 11.47 -14.17
C ARG A 293 14.93 10.86 -13.76
N LEU A 294 14.94 9.96 -12.78
CA LEU A 294 13.77 9.18 -12.37
C LEU A 294 12.80 10.01 -11.53
N ILE A 295 13.26 10.68 -10.47
CA ILE A 295 12.36 11.38 -9.54
C ILE A 295 11.51 12.45 -10.23
N PRO A 296 12.03 13.30 -11.14
CA PRO A 296 11.18 14.21 -11.90
C PRO A 296 10.11 13.50 -12.75
N LYS A 297 10.42 12.31 -13.28
CA LYS A 297 9.46 11.52 -14.05
C LYS A 297 8.39 10.86 -13.19
N LEU A 298 8.75 10.42 -11.97
CA LEU A 298 7.76 9.97 -11.00
C LEU A 298 6.83 11.11 -10.57
N ALA A 299 7.36 12.34 -10.43
CA ALA A 299 6.57 13.53 -10.15
C ALA A 299 5.63 13.93 -11.31
N ASP A 300 6.02 13.65 -12.57
CA ASP A 300 5.14 13.77 -13.73
C ASP A 300 4.01 12.71 -13.69
N THR A 301 4.30 11.50 -13.20
CA THR A 301 3.33 10.39 -13.11
C THR A 301 2.35 10.55 -11.95
N VAL A 302 2.80 11.02 -10.80
CA VAL A 302 1.95 11.28 -9.62
C VAL A 302 2.12 12.75 -9.21
N PRO A 303 1.29 13.66 -9.74
CA PRO A 303 1.35 15.08 -9.38
C PRO A 303 1.16 15.29 -7.87
N ALA A 304 1.72 16.38 -7.33
CA ALA A 304 1.63 16.70 -5.90
C ALA A 304 0.18 16.66 -5.35
N SER A 305 -0.80 17.11 -6.15
CA SER A 305 -2.23 17.11 -5.76
C SER A 305 -2.84 15.72 -5.56
N GLU A 306 -2.22 14.67 -6.09
CA GLU A 306 -2.68 13.28 -5.96
C GLU A 306 -1.72 12.43 -5.11
N LEU A 307 -0.69 13.06 -4.52
CA LEU A 307 0.43 12.36 -3.92
C LEU A 307 -0.01 11.48 -2.75
N PHE A 308 -0.72 12.05 -1.78
CA PHE A 308 -1.16 11.32 -0.59
C PHE A 308 -2.38 10.43 -0.85
N GLU A 309 -3.24 10.80 -1.81
CA GLU A 309 -4.31 9.92 -2.31
C GLU A 309 -3.75 8.63 -2.94
N THR A 310 -2.62 8.74 -3.63
CA THR A 310 -2.02 7.63 -4.37
C THR A 310 -1.08 6.83 -3.49
N LEU A 311 -0.14 7.50 -2.82
CA LEU A 311 1.02 6.90 -2.16
C LEU A 311 0.88 6.80 -0.64
N ALA A 312 -0.12 7.44 -0.02
CA ALA A 312 -0.20 7.59 1.44
C ALA A 312 1.10 8.22 2.01
N THR A 313 1.48 7.87 3.24
CA THR A 313 2.68 8.40 3.92
C THR A 313 3.98 8.28 3.12
N PRO A 314 4.24 7.19 2.36
CA PRO A 314 5.40 7.12 1.48
C PRO A 314 5.59 8.31 0.52
N GLY A 315 4.54 9.08 0.23
CA GLY A 315 4.64 10.36 -0.47
C GLY A 315 5.61 11.36 0.17
N LEU A 316 5.83 11.32 1.49
CA LEU A 316 6.80 12.18 2.17
C LEU A 316 8.24 11.87 1.75
N HIS A 317 8.57 10.61 1.44
CA HIS A 317 9.89 10.26 0.88
C HIS A 317 10.06 10.83 -0.53
N CYS A 318 8.99 10.89 -1.32
CA CYS A 318 9.00 11.56 -2.62
C CYS A 318 9.28 13.06 -2.49
N LEU A 319 8.66 13.74 -1.53
CA LEU A 319 8.92 15.15 -1.24
C LEU A 319 10.36 15.36 -0.75
N ARG A 320 10.88 14.49 0.13
CA ARG A 320 12.27 14.55 0.62
C ARG A 320 13.28 14.39 -0.52
N ALA A 321 13.09 13.38 -1.38
CA ALA A 321 13.96 13.15 -2.53
C ALA A 321 13.91 14.33 -3.52
N ALA A 322 12.72 14.89 -3.76
CA ALA A 322 12.56 16.07 -4.61
C ALA A 322 13.27 17.31 -4.04
N LEU A 323 13.16 17.55 -2.74
CA LEU A 323 13.79 18.66 -2.05
C LEU A 323 15.31 18.58 -2.09
N GLN A 324 15.88 17.42 -1.76
CA GLN A 324 17.33 17.17 -1.80
C GLN A 324 17.89 17.31 -3.23
N LEU A 325 17.17 16.82 -4.25
CA LEU A 325 17.58 17.02 -5.65
C LEU A 325 17.62 18.50 -6.08
N ASP A 326 16.66 19.30 -5.60
CA ASP A 326 16.64 20.74 -5.87
C ASP A 326 17.78 21.46 -5.15
N GLN A 327 17.98 21.17 -3.85
CA GLN A 327 19.00 21.81 -3.01
C GLN A 327 20.43 21.41 -3.42
N ASP A 328 20.70 20.12 -3.63
CA ASP A 328 22.05 19.61 -3.83
C ASP A 328 22.50 19.65 -5.30
N SER A 329 21.55 19.64 -6.23
CA SER A 329 21.82 19.43 -7.65
C SER A 329 21.09 20.40 -8.59
N GLY A 330 20.21 21.27 -8.08
CA GLY A 330 19.39 22.17 -8.90
C GLY A 330 18.39 21.45 -9.81
N VAL A 331 18.09 20.18 -9.54
CA VAL A 331 17.19 19.36 -10.36
C VAL A 331 15.76 19.49 -9.83
N LYS A 332 14.90 20.12 -10.62
CA LYS A 332 13.49 20.35 -10.25
C LYS A 332 12.64 19.11 -10.54
N SER A 333 11.97 18.61 -9.50
CA SER A 333 11.00 17.50 -9.60
C SER A 333 9.56 18.02 -9.61
N GLY A 334 9.29 19.00 -10.46
CA GLY A 334 7.94 19.52 -10.71
C GLY A 334 7.25 20.07 -9.45
N SER A 335 5.97 19.72 -9.28
CA SER A 335 5.10 20.20 -8.20
C SER A 335 5.51 19.70 -6.81
N TRP A 336 6.26 18.59 -6.72
CA TRP A 336 6.75 18.05 -5.44
C TRP A 336 7.69 19.01 -4.74
N VAL A 337 8.58 19.70 -5.47
CA VAL A 337 9.52 20.66 -4.85
C VAL A 337 8.77 21.81 -4.18
N LYS A 338 7.69 22.29 -4.81
CA LYS A 338 6.88 23.38 -4.26
C LYS A 338 6.21 22.92 -2.95
N MET A 339 5.55 21.77 -2.98
CA MET A 339 4.90 21.19 -1.80
C MET A 339 5.91 20.88 -0.68
N ALA A 340 7.11 20.38 -1.01
CA ALA A 340 8.15 20.11 -0.03
C ALA A 340 8.65 21.38 0.67
N LYS A 341 8.80 22.49 -0.05
CA LYS A 341 9.22 23.79 0.51
C LYS A 341 8.15 24.46 1.37
N GLU A 342 6.88 24.20 1.10
CA GLU A 342 5.77 24.67 1.94
C GLU A 342 5.72 23.95 3.31
N LYS A 343 6.52 22.87 3.46
CA LYS A 343 6.66 22.08 4.68
C LYS A 343 7.95 22.35 5.48
N GLU A 344 8.89 23.16 4.97
CA GLU A 344 10.06 23.66 5.74
C GLU A 344 9.69 24.88 6.61
#